data_AF-A0AAU9WEQ4-F1
#
_entry.id   AF-A0AAU9WEQ4-F1
#
_cell.length_a   1.000
_cell.length_b   1.000
_cell.length_c   1.000
_cell.angle_alpha   90.00
_cell.angle_beta   90.00
_cell.angle_gamma   90.00
#
_symmetry.space_group_name_H-M   'P 1'
#
loop_
_entity.id
_entity.type
_entity.pdbx_description
1 polymer ?
#
loop_
_entity_poly.entity_id
_entity_poly.type
_entity_poly.pdbx_seq_one_letter_code
_entity_poly.pdbx_strand_id
1 'polypeptide(L)'
;MAKTNSVWYRTETFHFISPKRKMPITFDLLCKIYPFVNFLSSNDIIFWSAITCGHFLLLRASEFTVNGNEPFDPSQHLTLSDVNSHQSPTGEHYWTVRLKQSKTDQQHEGVTLYMSHTNHVICPACAMKSNVTLQQSRPRKPTDSPLFLLEHQQVLTRQHLVTFVSHLLRLVGIDPTAYSGHSFRIGGATSASLAGLKDYEIQMLGCWKSDCYKTYF
;
A
#
# COMPACT_ATOMS: atom_id res chain seq x y z
N MET A 1 -42.23 -55.71 -19.42
CA MET A 1 -42.79 -54.46 -18.85
C MET A 1 -42.27 -54.29 -17.44
N ALA A 2 -41.47 -53.24 -17.22
CA ALA A 2 -41.17 -52.57 -15.94
C ALA A 2 -39.74 -51.99 -16.03
N LYS A 3 -39.64 -50.65 -16.09
CA LYS A 3 -38.63 -49.84 -15.38
C LYS A 3 -38.98 -48.36 -15.55
N THR A 4 -39.35 -47.76 -14.42
CA THR A 4 -39.70 -46.35 -14.21
C THR A 4 -38.47 -45.53 -13.82
N ASN A 5 -38.49 -44.29 -14.30
CA ASN A 5 -37.98 -43.03 -13.71
C ASN A 5 -36.48 -42.85 -13.46
N SER A 6 -35.84 -42.07 -14.34
CA SER A 6 -34.74 -41.18 -13.96
C SER A 6 -35.23 -39.72 -13.95
N VAL A 7 -35.16 -39.11 -12.77
CA VAL A 7 -35.44 -37.70 -12.51
C VAL A 7 -34.19 -36.90 -12.89
N TRP A 8 -34.34 -35.91 -13.76
CA TRP A 8 -33.30 -34.93 -14.06
C TRP A 8 -33.26 -33.89 -12.95
N TYR A 9 -32.18 -33.86 -12.16
CA TYR A 9 -31.86 -32.72 -11.31
C TYR A 9 -31.29 -31.59 -12.18
N ARG A 10 -32.00 -30.46 -12.22
CA ARG A 10 -31.54 -29.21 -12.82
C ARG A 10 -30.45 -28.63 -11.90
N THR A 11 -29.21 -28.66 -12.35
CA THR A 11 -28.08 -28.03 -11.66
C THR A 11 -28.28 -26.51 -11.62
N GLU A 12 -28.30 -25.94 -10.41
CA GLU A 12 -28.34 -24.50 -10.20
C GLU A 12 -27.02 -23.86 -10.66
N THR A 13 -27.13 -22.93 -11.59
CA THR A 13 -26.03 -22.11 -12.10
C THR A 13 -25.54 -21.18 -10.98
N PHE A 14 -24.37 -21.48 -10.42
CA PHE A 14 -23.61 -20.55 -9.59
C PHE A 14 -23.44 -19.23 -10.36
N HIS A 15 -24.15 -18.19 -9.94
CA HIS A 15 -23.90 -16.84 -10.42
C HIS A 15 -22.50 -16.45 -9.95
N PHE A 16 -21.55 -16.36 -10.87
CA PHE A 16 -20.28 -15.70 -10.63
C PHE A 16 -20.55 -14.23 -10.31
N ILE A 17 -20.69 -13.92 -9.02
CA ILE A 17 -20.71 -12.52 -8.57
C ILE A 17 -19.30 -11.99 -8.82
N SER A 18 -19.14 -11.16 -9.85
CA SER A 18 -17.90 -10.44 -10.08
C SER A 18 -17.47 -9.76 -8.78
N PRO A 19 -16.19 -9.90 -8.36
CA PRO A 19 -15.73 -9.27 -7.13
C PRO A 19 -16.05 -7.77 -7.16
N LYS A 20 -16.70 -7.26 -6.11
CA LYS A 20 -16.99 -5.83 -6.01
C LYS A 20 -15.68 -5.04 -6.16
N ARG A 21 -15.58 -4.24 -7.22
CA ARG A 21 -14.41 -3.39 -7.51
C ARG A 21 -14.18 -2.44 -6.34
N LYS A 22 -12.93 -2.36 -5.89
CA LYS A 22 -12.55 -1.49 -4.78
C LYS A 22 -12.37 -0.06 -5.26
N MET A 23 -12.79 0.91 -4.43
CA MET A 23 -12.66 2.33 -4.73
C MET A 23 -11.21 2.80 -4.56
N PRO A 24 -10.73 3.75 -5.36
CA PRO A 24 -9.36 4.27 -5.27
C PRO A 24 -9.18 5.21 -4.08
N ILE A 25 -8.04 5.10 -3.40
CA ILE A 25 -7.54 6.15 -2.50
C ILE A 25 -6.67 7.10 -3.34
N THR A 26 -7.30 8.06 -4.01
CA THR A 26 -6.62 9.04 -4.88
C THR A 26 -5.87 10.10 -4.07
N PHE A 27 -5.02 10.88 -4.73
CA PHE A 27 -4.29 11.99 -4.12
C PHE A 27 -5.25 13.04 -3.53
N ASP A 28 -6.34 13.38 -4.22
CA ASP A 28 -7.38 14.28 -3.69
C ASP A 28 -8.02 13.74 -2.40
N LEU A 29 -8.20 12.42 -2.31
CA LEU A 29 -8.70 11.79 -1.10
C LEU A 29 -7.66 11.84 0.01
N LEU A 30 -6.37 11.66 -0.29
CA LEU A 30 -5.29 11.90 0.65
C LEU A 30 -5.29 13.35 1.16
N CYS A 31 -5.56 14.35 0.30
CA CYS A 31 -5.71 15.75 0.69
C CYS A 31 -6.86 15.97 1.66
N LYS A 32 -8.00 15.31 1.44
CA LYS A 32 -9.16 15.42 2.32
C LYS A 32 -8.93 14.82 3.69
N ILE A 33 -8.22 13.69 3.79
CA ILE A 33 -7.99 13.01 5.07
C ILE A 33 -6.78 13.56 5.84
N TYR A 34 -5.81 14.20 5.16
CA TYR A 34 -4.59 14.71 5.77
C TYR A 34 -4.82 15.57 7.03
N PRO A 35 -5.78 16.52 7.07
CA PRO A 35 -6.03 17.35 8.25
C PRO A 35 -6.45 16.57 9.50
N PHE A 36 -6.89 15.32 9.35
CA PHE A 36 -7.35 14.45 10.44
C PHE A 36 -6.25 13.52 10.99
N VAL A 37 -5.04 13.58 10.42
CA VAL A 37 -3.89 12.82 10.91
C VAL A 37 -3.22 13.58 12.05
N ASN A 38 -3.11 12.96 13.23
CA ASN A 38 -2.49 13.59 14.38
C ASN A 38 -0.97 13.42 14.35
N PHE A 39 -0.23 14.38 13.81
CA PHE A 39 1.24 14.31 13.74
C PHE A 39 1.98 14.45 15.09
N LEU A 40 1.25 14.55 16.20
CA LEU A 40 1.82 14.38 17.55
C LEU A 40 1.79 12.91 18.03
N SER A 41 1.00 12.05 17.37
CA SER A 41 0.91 10.61 17.64
C SER A 41 1.97 9.85 16.85
N SER A 42 2.78 9.04 17.55
CA SER A 42 3.77 8.16 16.92
C SER A 42 3.12 7.24 15.88
N ASN A 43 1.96 6.66 16.23
CA ASN A 43 1.26 5.70 15.38
C ASN A 43 0.73 6.38 14.12
N ASP A 44 0.19 7.59 14.22
CA ASP A 44 -0.32 8.35 13.09
C ASP A 44 0.79 8.73 12.10
N ILE A 45 1.99 9.09 12.60
CA ILE A 45 3.17 9.30 11.75
C ILE A 45 3.50 8.03 10.95
N ILE A 46 3.48 6.86 11.62
CA ILE A 46 3.78 5.56 11.01
C ILE A 46 2.69 5.19 9.99
N PHE A 47 1.42 5.34 10.35
CA PHE A 47 0.29 5.09 9.45
C PHE A 47 0.36 6.00 8.23
N TRP A 48 0.61 7.29 8.40
CA TRP A 48 0.71 8.24 7.31
C TRP A 48 1.88 7.92 6.37
N SER A 49 3.02 7.54 6.93
CA SER A 49 4.17 7.04 6.17
C SER A 49 3.82 5.79 5.36
N ALA A 50 3.08 4.83 5.94
CA ALA A 50 2.64 3.64 5.23
C ALA A 50 1.58 3.92 4.14
N ILE A 51 0.62 4.83 4.40
CA ILE A 51 -0.39 5.28 3.44
C ILE A 51 0.28 5.91 2.22
N THR A 52 1.19 6.86 2.45
CA THR A 52 1.91 7.55 1.37
C THR A 52 2.87 6.62 0.64
N CYS A 53 3.56 5.72 1.34
CA CYS A 53 4.36 4.65 0.72
C CYS A 53 3.50 3.80 -0.23
N GLY A 54 2.37 3.26 0.26
CA GLY A 54 1.47 2.45 -0.55
C GLY A 54 0.89 3.18 -1.76
N HIS A 55 0.55 4.46 -1.61
CA HIS A 55 -0.01 5.28 -2.69
C HIS A 55 1.03 5.63 -3.75
N PHE A 56 2.15 6.26 -3.36
CA PHE A 56 3.13 6.82 -4.30
C PHE A 56 4.04 5.76 -4.92
N LEU A 57 4.22 4.62 -4.26
CA LEU A 57 4.93 3.46 -4.83
C LEU A 57 3.98 2.43 -5.45
N LEU A 58 2.67 2.74 -5.51
CA LEU A 58 1.64 1.92 -6.14
C LEU A 58 1.61 0.47 -5.59
N LEU A 59 1.88 0.31 -4.29
CA LEU A 59 2.04 -1.00 -3.66
C LEU A 59 0.70 -1.63 -3.27
N ARG A 60 0.66 -2.96 -3.31
CA ARG A 60 -0.35 -3.74 -2.59
C ARG A 60 -0.05 -3.65 -1.09
N ALA A 61 -1.09 -3.59 -0.26
CA ALA A 61 -0.89 -3.61 1.20
C ALA A 61 0.01 -4.75 1.69
N SER A 62 -0.06 -5.95 1.08
CA SER A 62 0.79 -7.09 1.47
C SER A 62 2.28 -6.89 1.18
N GLU A 63 2.67 -5.90 0.37
CA GLU A 63 4.08 -5.63 0.05
C GLU A 63 4.75 -4.72 1.09
N PHE A 64 3.96 -4.08 1.98
CA PHE A 64 4.47 -3.16 3.00
C PHE A 64 3.79 -3.30 4.38
N THR A 65 2.95 -4.31 4.55
CA THR A 65 2.31 -4.67 5.83
C THR A 65 2.38 -6.17 6.04
N VAL A 66 2.28 -6.60 7.30
CA VAL A 66 2.20 -8.03 7.64
C VAL A 66 0.75 -8.51 7.61
N ASN A 67 0.54 -9.76 7.23
CA ASN A 67 -0.76 -10.41 7.37
C ASN A 67 -1.04 -10.70 8.85
N GLY A 68 -2.24 -10.41 9.36
CA GLY A 68 -2.52 -10.47 10.81
C GLY A 68 -2.31 -11.85 11.46
N ASN A 69 -2.30 -12.92 10.66
CA ASN A 69 -2.10 -14.29 11.12
C ASN A 69 -0.64 -14.78 10.96
N GLU A 70 0.24 -13.96 10.41
CA GLU A 70 1.62 -14.34 10.09
C GLU A 70 2.60 -13.58 10.99
N PRO A 71 3.68 -14.23 11.46
CA PRO A 71 4.74 -13.54 12.17
C PRO A 71 5.50 -12.61 11.22
N PHE A 72 6.13 -11.58 11.78
CA PHE A 72 7.06 -10.77 11.02
C PHE A 72 8.32 -11.58 10.67
N ASP A 73 8.58 -11.66 9.37
CA ASP A 73 9.80 -12.23 8.78
C ASP A 73 10.62 -11.14 8.08
N PRO A 74 11.83 -10.78 8.56
CA PRO A 74 12.68 -9.77 7.94
C PRO A 74 13.25 -10.19 6.58
N SER A 75 13.15 -11.46 6.16
CA SER A 75 13.52 -11.89 4.81
C SER A 75 12.44 -11.62 3.76
N GLN A 76 11.19 -11.42 4.20
CA GLN A 76 10.04 -11.19 3.32
C GLN A 76 9.47 -9.79 3.45
N HIS A 77 9.44 -9.25 4.68
CA HIS A 77 8.82 -7.98 5.00
C HIS A 77 9.83 -6.84 4.99
N LEU A 78 9.32 -5.62 4.77
CA LEU A 78 10.14 -4.41 4.76
C LEU A 78 10.73 -4.12 6.14
N THR A 79 12.04 -3.92 6.14
CA THR A 79 12.85 -3.53 7.30
C THR A 79 13.36 -2.11 7.14
N LEU A 80 13.94 -1.55 8.20
CA LEU A 80 14.63 -0.26 8.11
C LEU A 80 15.83 -0.29 7.14
N SER A 81 16.51 -1.44 7.01
CA SER A 81 17.61 -1.62 6.04
C SER A 81 17.18 -1.53 4.57
N ASP A 82 15.90 -1.75 4.26
CA ASP A 82 15.38 -1.68 2.90
C ASP A 82 15.14 -0.24 2.42
N VAL A 83 15.29 0.75 3.31
CA VAL A 83 14.95 2.14 3.04
C VAL A 83 16.16 3.04 3.24
N ASN A 84 16.61 3.67 2.15
CA ASN A 84 17.83 4.47 2.14
C ASN A 84 17.56 5.86 1.55
N SER A 85 18.08 6.89 2.21
CA SER A 85 18.04 8.27 1.73
C SER A 85 19.23 8.57 0.83
N HIS A 86 18.98 9.28 -0.26
CA HIS A 86 19.98 9.66 -1.25
C HIS A 86 19.87 11.15 -1.57
N GLN A 87 20.85 11.65 -2.31
CA GLN A 87 20.84 12.97 -2.90
C GLN A 87 21.26 12.86 -4.37
N SER A 88 20.49 13.47 -5.26
CA SER A 88 20.81 13.51 -6.68
C SER A 88 22.02 14.43 -6.94
N PRO A 89 22.65 14.37 -8.12
CA PRO A 89 23.69 15.32 -8.51
C PRO A 89 23.22 16.79 -8.51
N THR A 90 21.93 17.02 -8.67
CA THR A 90 21.29 18.35 -8.60
C THR A 90 20.97 18.80 -7.17
N GLY A 91 21.28 17.98 -6.17
CA GLY A 91 21.06 18.27 -4.75
C GLY A 91 19.69 17.84 -4.22
N GLU A 92 18.86 17.20 -5.03
CA GLU A 92 17.51 16.80 -4.65
C GLU A 92 17.53 15.52 -3.82
N HIS A 93 16.91 15.55 -2.65
CA HIS A 93 16.80 14.37 -1.80
C HIS A 93 15.71 13.42 -2.31
N TYR A 94 15.98 12.13 -2.23
CA TYR A 94 14.98 11.09 -2.50
C TYR A 94 15.27 9.86 -1.66
N TRP A 95 14.27 8.99 -1.54
CA TRP A 95 14.38 7.71 -0.86
C TRP A 95 14.31 6.57 -1.86
N THR A 96 14.98 5.47 -1.52
CA THR A 96 14.79 4.17 -2.17
C THR A 96 14.14 3.21 -1.22
N VAL A 97 13.23 2.37 -1.72
CA VAL A 97 12.59 1.29 -0.98
C VAL A 97 12.81 0.00 -1.74
N ARG A 98 13.51 -0.95 -1.13
CA ARG A 98 13.76 -2.28 -1.70
C ARG A 98 12.65 -3.23 -1.32
N LEU A 99 11.75 -3.54 -2.27
CA LEU A 99 10.82 -4.65 -2.11
C LEU A 99 11.60 -5.96 -2.28
N LYS A 100 11.60 -6.81 -1.25
CA LYS A 100 12.26 -8.12 -1.27
C LYS A 100 11.53 -9.12 -2.15
N GLN A 101 10.21 -8.99 -2.24
CA GLN A 101 9.35 -9.87 -3.02
C GLN A 101 8.21 -9.05 -3.63
N SER A 102 7.77 -9.45 -4.81
CA SER A 102 6.50 -8.99 -5.39
C SER A 102 5.72 -10.18 -5.93
N LYS A 103 4.39 -10.07 -6.03
CA LYS A 103 3.55 -11.16 -6.58
C LYS A 103 3.96 -11.62 -7.99
N THR A 104 4.64 -10.76 -8.73
CA THR A 104 5.09 -11.03 -10.10
C THR A 104 6.55 -11.46 -10.16
N ASP A 105 7.26 -11.47 -9.04
CA ASP A 105 8.68 -11.80 -8.95
C ASP A 105 8.86 -13.29 -8.64
N GLN A 106 8.81 -14.10 -9.70
CA GLN A 106 8.99 -15.55 -9.60
C GLN A 106 10.43 -15.95 -9.24
N GLN A 107 11.39 -15.04 -9.42
CA GLN A 107 12.81 -15.29 -9.16
C GLN A 107 13.28 -14.70 -7.82
N HIS A 108 12.40 -14.01 -7.08
CA HIS A 108 12.70 -13.34 -5.82
C HIS A 108 13.88 -12.36 -5.94
N GLU A 109 14.04 -11.75 -7.11
CA GLU A 109 15.10 -10.78 -7.36
C GLU A 109 14.82 -9.45 -6.67
N GLY A 110 13.58 -9.18 -6.24
CA GLY A 110 13.14 -7.93 -5.64
C GLY A 110 13.17 -6.75 -6.61
N VAL A 111 12.61 -5.61 -6.19
CA VAL A 111 12.65 -4.36 -6.97
C VAL A 111 12.96 -3.17 -6.07
N THR A 112 13.79 -2.25 -6.57
CA THR A 112 14.06 -0.98 -5.89
C THR A 112 13.15 0.11 -6.47
N LEU A 113 12.36 0.72 -5.61
CA LEU A 113 11.45 1.80 -5.97
C LEU A 113 11.97 3.13 -5.43
N TYR A 114 11.62 4.21 -6.12
CA TYR A 114 12.14 5.54 -5.86
C TYR A 114 11.03 6.45 -5.38
N MET A 115 11.30 7.21 -4.31
CA MET A 115 10.35 8.09 -3.64
C MET A 115 10.96 9.48 -3.50
N SER A 116 10.60 10.37 -4.40
CA SER A 116 11.09 11.76 -4.44
C SER A 116 10.21 12.71 -3.65
N HIS A 117 10.74 13.90 -3.35
CA HIS A 117 9.94 15.00 -2.82
C HIS A 117 8.89 15.45 -3.84
N THR A 118 7.63 15.63 -3.39
CA THR A 118 6.54 16.17 -4.21
C THR A 118 6.39 17.68 -4.07
N ASN A 119 7.12 18.31 -3.14
CA ASN A 119 6.95 19.70 -2.73
C ASN A 119 5.49 20.07 -2.35
N HIS A 120 4.71 19.07 -1.95
CA HIS A 120 3.34 19.20 -1.48
C HIS A 120 3.25 18.79 -0.01
N VAL A 121 2.19 19.22 0.69
CA VAL A 121 1.95 18.82 2.09
C VAL A 121 1.82 17.30 2.24
N ILE A 122 1.35 16.65 1.18
CA ILE A 122 1.37 15.20 1.00
C ILE A 122 2.64 14.83 0.24
N CYS A 123 3.70 14.64 1.01
CA CYS A 123 5.00 14.26 0.47
C CYS A 123 5.42 12.90 1.04
N PRO A 124 5.58 11.86 0.19
CA PRO A 124 5.98 10.54 0.65
C PRO A 124 7.41 10.55 1.21
N ALA A 125 8.33 11.32 0.60
CA ALA A 125 9.70 11.46 1.12
C ALA A 125 9.76 12.11 2.51
N CYS A 126 8.93 13.13 2.77
CA CYS A 126 8.81 13.74 4.10
C CYS A 126 8.21 12.74 5.10
N ALA A 127 7.13 12.05 4.73
CA ALA A 127 6.48 11.07 5.61
C ALA A 127 7.39 9.87 5.93
N MET A 128 8.19 9.42 4.96
CA MET A 128 9.21 8.38 5.17
C MET A 128 10.30 8.86 6.12
N LYS A 129 10.82 10.07 5.91
CA LYS A 129 11.81 10.69 6.82
C LYS A 129 11.28 10.74 8.25
N SER A 130 10.05 11.23 8.47
CA SER A 130 9.43 11.30 9.79
C SER A 130 9.32 9.92 10.46
N ASN A 131 8.90 8.89 9.73
CA ASN A 131 8.86 7.52 10.25
C ASN A 131 10.27 7.01 10.60
N VAL A 132 11.24 7.11 9.69
CA VAL A 132 12.61 6.62 9.93
C VAL A 132 13.24 7.32 11.12
N THR A 133 13.14 8.65 11.22
CA THR A 133 13.63 9.41 12.38
C THR A 133 12.95 8.98 13.68
N LEU A 134 11.63 8.77 13.67
CA LEU A 134 10.90 8.24 14.83
C LEU A 134 11.33 6.82 15.22
N GLN A 135 11.61 5.94 14.26
CA GLN A 135 12.08 4.59 14.58
C GLN A 135 13.51 4.59 15.11
N GLN A 136 14.36 5.47 14.58
CA GLN A 136 15.76 5.63 15.01
C GLN A 136 15.89 6.27 16.41
N SER A 137 14.93 7.09 16.83
CA SER A 137 14.92 7.67 18.19
C SER A 137 14.50 6.68 19.27
N ARG A 138 13.91 5.54 18.90
CA ARG A 138 13.50 4.50 19.85
C ARG A 138 14.70 3.66 20.30
N PRO A 139 14.68 3.09 21.53
CA PRO A 139 15.79 2.32 22.06
C PRO A 139 16.20 1.17 21.12
N ARG A 140 17.51 1.13 20.82
CA ARG A 140 18.29 0.13 20.08
C ARG A 140 17.46 -0.91 19.30
N LYS A 141 17.17 -0.59 18.03
CA LYS A 141 16.52 -1.50 17.09
C LYS A 141 17.53 -2.05 16.08
N PRO A 142 17.61 -3.37 15.87
CA PRO A 142 18.35 -3.95 14.75
C PRO A 142 17.90 -3.34 13.43
N THR A 143 18.79 -3.26 12.44
CA THR A 143 18.45 -2.83 11.07
C THR A 143 17.34 -3.67 10.45
N ASP A 144 17.19 -4.91 10.91
CA ASP A 144 16.14 -5.85 10.50
C ASP A 144 14.81 -5.66 11.23
N SER A 145 14.65 -4.54 11.94
CA SER A 145 13.37 -4.17 12.53
C SER A 145 12.36 -3.78 11.46
N PRO A 146 11.05 -4.02 11.67
CA PRO A 146 10.01 -3.65 10.71
C PRO A 146 10.07 -2.16 10.36
N LEU A 147 9.95 -1.84 9.08
CA LEU A 147 9.93 -0.45 8.59
C LEU A 147 8.79 0.35 9.25
N PHE A 148 7.62 -0.26 9.39
CA PHE A 148 6.45 0.33 10.04
C PHE A 148 6.15 -0.41 11.35
N LEU A 149 6.83 0.00 12.42
CA LEU A 149 6.61 -0.54 13.75
C LEU A 149 5.84 0.44 14.63
N LEU A 150 4.61 0.11 15.00
CA LEU A 150 3.75 0.87 15.90
C LEU A 150 4.33 0.92 17.32
N GLU A 151 3.66 1.64 18.21
CA GLU A 151 3.93 1.58 19.64
C GLU A 151 3.74 0.16 20.20
N HIS A 152 4.27 -0.09 21.40
CA HIS A 152 4.25 -1.40 22.06
C HIS A 152 4.83 -2.54 21.20
N GLN A 153 5.77 -2.23 20.29
CA GLN A 153 6.42 -3.19 19.39
C GLN A 153 5.45 -3.94 18.46
N GLN A 154 4.29 -3.35 18.17
CA GLN A 154 3.34 -3.97 17.25
C GLN A 154 3.73 -3.70 15.80
N VAL A 155 3.79 -4.77 15.00
CA VAL A 155 4.04 -4.64 13.57
C VAL A 155 2.80 -4.12 12.87
N LEU A 156 2.97 -3.23 11.88
CA LEU A 156 1.85 -2.74 11.10
C LEU A 156 1.26 -3.89 10.26
N THR A 157 0.04 -4.29 10.62
CA THR A 157 -0.73 -5.27 9.84
C THR A 157 -1.59 -4.59 8.80
N ARG A 158 -2.00 -5.35 7.78
CA ARG A 158 -3.00 -4.88 6.81
C ARG A 158 -4.29 -4.42 7.50
N GLN A 159 -4.71 -5.11 8.56
CA GLN A 159 -5.93 -4.76 9.28
C GLN A 159 -5.78 -3.42 10.00
N HIS A 160 -4.65 -3.16 10.67
CA HIS A 160 -4.38 -1.87 11.30
C HIS A 160 -4.49 -0.74 10.27
N LEU A 161 -3.84 -0.90 9.11
CA LEU A 161 -3.85 0.10 8.04
C LEU A 161 -5.26 0.37 7.51
N VAL A 162 -6.02 -0.69 7.20
CA VAL A 162 -7.39 -0.54 6.68
C VAL A 162 -8.33 0.06 7.72
N THR A 163 -8.21 -0.32 8.99
CA THR A 163 -9.00 0.26 10.08
C THR A 163 -8.71 1.75 10.23
N PHE A 164 -7.43 2.15 10.23
CA PHE A 164 -7.04 3.55 10.36
C PHE A 164 -7.54 4.40 9.18
N VAL A 165 -7.37 3.93 7.94
CA VAL A 165 -7.93 4.64 6.77
C VAL A 165 -9.46 4.68 6.83
N SER A 166 -10.12 3.60 7.25
CA SER A 166 -11.59 3.58 7.38
C SER A 166 -12.09 4.61 8.37
N HIS A 167 -11.36 4.82 9.47
CA HIS A 167 -11.65 5.89 10.43
C HIS A 167 -11.52 7.27 9.76
N LEU A 168 -10.40 7.54 9.08
CA LEU A 168 -10.19 8.81 8.38
C LEU A 168 -11.26 9.09 7.30
N LEU A 169 -11.68 8.06 6.56
CA LEU A 169 -12.73 8.18 5.55
C LEU A 169 -14.07 8.59 6.17
N ARG A 170 -14.43 8.02 7.33
CA ARG A 170 -15.66 8.40 8.03
C ARG A 170 -15.65 9.85 8.50
N LEU A 171 -14.49 10.36 8.93
CA LEU A 171 -14.34 11.76 9.34
C LEU A 171 -14.60 12.75 8.19
N VAL A 172 -14.38 12.33 6.94
CA VAL A 172 -14.71 13.11 5.74
C VAL A 172 -16.04 12.71 5.09
N GLY A 173 -16.89 11.96 5.80
CA GLY A 173 -18.23 11.58 5.34
C GLY A 173 -18.28 10.51 4.25
N ILE A 174 -17.21 9.71 4.09
CA ILE A 174 -17.12 8.64 3.08
C ILE A 174 -17.33 7.26 3.73
N ASP A 175 -18.19 6.43 3.12
CA ASP A 175 -18.35 5.03 3.53
C ASP A 175 -17.10 4.20 3.17
N PRO A 176 -16.40 3.60 4.15
CA PRO A 176 -15.20 2.82 3.90
C PRO A 176 -15.44 1.41 3.34
N THR A 177 -16.68 0.92 3.23
CA THR A 177 -16.97 -0.49 2.85
C THR A 177 -16.37 -0.90 1.49
N ALA A 178 -16.25 0.05 0.56
CA ALA A 178 -15.68 -0.16 -0.76
C ALA A 178 -14.14 -0.03 -0.81
N TYR A 179 -13.49 0.30 0.31
CA TYR A 179 -12.05 0.51 0.42
C TYR A 179 -11.34 -0.70 1.03
N SER A 180 -10.09 -0.91 0.65
CA SER A 180 -9.26 -2.00 1.17
C SER A 180 -7.78 -1.71 0.94
N GLY A 181 -6.89 -2.60 1.39
CA GLY A 181 -5.47 -2.51 1.06
C GLY A 181 -5.13 -2.47 -0.44
N HIS A 182 -6.03 -2.91 -1.33
CA HIS A 182 -5.82 -2.78 -2.78
C HIS A 182 -6.12 -1.37 -3.31
N SER A 183 -6.92 -0.59 -2.57
CA SER A 183 -7.34 0.77 -2.94
C SER A 183 -6.18 1.75 -3.05
N PHE A 184 -5.06 1.51 -2.33
CA PHE A 184 -3.84 2.32 -2.46
C PHE A 184 -3.22 2.20 -3.85
N ARG A 185 -3.03 0.97 -4.33
CA ARG A 185 -2.47 0.70 -5.65
C ARG A 185 -3.34 1.24 -6.78
N ILE A 186 -4.67 1.05 -6.67
CA ILE A 186 -5.62 1.62 -7.65
C ILE A 186 -5.51 3.15 -7.61
N GLY A 187 -5.60 3.74 -6.42
CA GLY A 187 -5.59 5.18 -6.26
C GLY A 187 -4.28 5.85 -6.68
N GLY A 188 -3.13 5.24 -6.41
CA GLY A 188 -1.83 5.70 -6.88
C GLY A 188 -1.73 5.72 -8.41
N ALA A 189 -2.17 4.64 -9.06
CA ALA A 189 -2.23 4.58 -10.52
C ALA A 189 -3.20 5.62 -11.11
N THR A 190 -4.39 5.79 -10.51
CA THR A 190 -5.35 6.81 -10.92
C THR A 190 -4.77 8.22 -10.76
N SER A 191 -4.14 8.53 -9.62
CA SER A 191 -3.47 9.83 -9.42
C SER A 191 -2.37 10.08 -10.43
N ALA A 192 -1.54 9.07 -10.72
CA ALA A 192 -0.47 9.17 -11.70
C ALA A 192 -1.02 9.47 -13.10
N SER A 193 -2.07 8.76 -13.52
CA SER A 193 -2.76 9.01 -14.79
C SER A 193 -3.33 10.43 -14.86
N LEU A 194 -4.02 10.88 -13.81
CA LEU A 194 -4.55 12.24 -13.73
C LEU A 194 -3.47 13.32 -13.72
N ALA A 195 -2.28 13.01 -13.20
CA ALA A 195 -1.10 13.88 -13.26
C ALA A 195 -0.41 13.87 -14.63
N GLY A 196 -0.93 13.12 -15.61
CA GLY A 196 -0.42 13.09 -16.99
C GLY A 196 0.72 12.11 -17.22
N LEU A 197 1.00 11.20 -16.29
CA LEU A 197 1.97 10.13 -16.54
C LEU A 197 1.46 9.21 -17.63
N LYS A 198 2.37 8.81 -18.52
CA LYS A 198 2.07 7.89 -19.62
C LYS A 198 1.87 6.48 -19.06
N ASP A 199 1.08 5.69 -19.78
CA ASP A 199 0.79 4.28 -19.48
C ASP A 199 2.05 3.47 -19.11
N TYR A 200 3.13 3.59 -19.89
CA TYR A 200 4.37 2.86 -19.60
C TYR A 200 5.05 3.33 -18.29
N GLU A 201 4.91 4.60 -17.91
CA GLU A 201 5.47 5.14 -16.66
C GLU A 201 4.70 4.58 -15.46
N ILE A 202 3.38 4.56 -15.55
CA ILE A 202 2.51 3.95 -14.53
C ILE A 202 2.80 2.44 -14.43
N GLN A 203 2.97 1.77 -15.57
CA GLN A 203 3.31 0.36 -15.63
C GLN A 203 4.63 0.06 -14.92
N MET A 204 5.66 0.87 -15.16
CA MET A 204 6.96 0.76 -14.48
C MET A 204 6.85 1.03 -12.98
N LEU A 205 6.18 2.13 -12.58
CA LEU A 205 6.02 2.52 -11.18
C LEU A 205 5.33 1.45 -10.34
N GLY A 206 4.27 0.83 -10.87
CA GLY A 206 3.58 -0.25 -10.17
C GLY A 206 4.17 -1.63 -10.41
N CYS A 207 5.25 -1.78 -11.19
CA CYS A 207 5.81 -3.08 -11.56
C CYS A 207 4.78 -4.03 -12.20
N TRP A 208 3.91 -3.51 -13.08
CA TRP A 208 2.92 -4.32 -13.78
C TRP A 208 3.54 -5.07 -14.97
N LYS A 209 3.43 -6.40 -14.97
CA LYS A 209 3.83 -7.23 -16.12
C LYS A 209 2.79 -7.29 -17.24
N SER A 210 1.57 -6.82 -16.98
CA SER A 210 0.47 -6.81 -17.96
C SER A 210 -0.37 -5.54 -17.83
N ASP A 211 -1.20 -5.29 -18.85
CA ASP A 211 -2.09 -4.15 -18.97
C ASP A 211 -3.30 -4.15 -17.99
N CYS A 212 -3.30 -5.02 -16.97
CA CYS A 212 -4.43 -5.13 -16.04
C CYS A 212 -4.71 -3.83 -15.28
N TYR A 213 -3.72 -2.96 -15.13
CA TYR A 213 -3.87 -1.63 -14.51
C TYR A 213 -4.76 -0.68 -15.32
N LYS A 214 -4.88 -0.88 -16.65
CA LYS A 214 -5.76 -0.07 -17.51
C LYS A 214 -7.22 -0.17 -17.12
N THR A 215 -7.62 -1.24 -16.42
CA THR A 215 -8.98 -1.39 -15.91
C THR A 215 -9.30 -0.41 -14.77
N TYR A 216 -8.32 0.31 -14.21
CA TYR A 216 -8.51 1.21 -13.08
C TYR A 216 -9.06 2.58 -13.46
N PHE A 217 -8.94 2.98 -14.72
CA PHE A 217 -9.40 4.25 -15.25
C PHE A 217 -10.56 4.02 -16.22
#